data_AF-A0A966PAY8-F1
#
_entry.id   AF-A0A966PAY8-F1
#
_cell.length_a   1.000
_cell.length_b   1.000
_cell.length_c   1.000
_cell.angle_alpha   90.00
_cell.angle_beta   90.00
_cell.angle_gamma   90.00
#
_symmetry.space_group_name_H-M   'P 1'
#
loop_
_entity.id
_entity.type
_entity.pdbx_description
1 polymer ?
#
loop_
_entity_poly.entity_id
_entity_poly.type
_entity_poly.pdbx_seq_one_letter_code
_entity_poly.pdbx_strand_id
1 'polypeptide(L)'
;MTRRKRSLRQIIAQTLTGLVIALLAQPSWAVPQEGTPDPGEGLTAFQTILYFLLAPLGLFLAIVVVGYAIHRPRERRSTSGNVLTEIK
;
A
#
# COMPACT_ATOMS: atom_id res chain seq x y z
N MET A 1 -7.71 30.62 42.36
CA MET A 1 -6.70 29.56 42.07
C MET A 1 -6.58 29.25 40.55
N THR A 2 -6.35 30.25 39.68
CA THR A 2 -6.48 30.08 38.22
C THR A 2 -5.26 30.53 37.40
N ARG A 3 -4.31 31.28 37.98
CA ARG A 3 -3.11 31.76 37.27
C ARG A 3 -2.05 30.68 37.03
N ARG A 4 -1.79 29.80 38.00
CA ARG A 4 -0.79 28.71 37.87
C ARG A 4 -1.13 27.68 36.79
N LYS A 5 -2.41 27.42 36.57
CA LYS A 5 -2.88 26.52 35.49
C LYS A 5 -2.66 27.12 34.09
N ARG A 6 -2.72 28.46 33.97
CA ARG A 6 -2.44 29.16 32.70
C ARG A 6 -0.96 29.20 32.38
N SER A 7 -0.10 29.45 33.37
CA SER A 7 1.36 29.44 33.16
C SER A 7 1.88 28.06 32.77
N LEU A 8 1.35 26.98 33.36
CA LEU A 8 1.74 25.61 32.99
C LEU A 8 1.34 25.26 31.56
N ARG A 9 0.12 25.61 31.14
CA ARG A 9 -0.35 25.41 29.76
C ARG A 9 0.47 26.21 28.75
N GLN A 10 0.90 27.41 29.12
CA GLN A 10 1.68 28.29 28.26
C GLN A 10 3.13 27.79 28.11
N ILE A 11 3.71 27.18 29.15
CA ILE A 11 5.01 26.51 29.07
C ILE A 11 4.91 25.27 28.20
N ILE A 12 3.92 24.42 28.42
CA ILE A 12 3.68 23.23 27.59
C ILE A 12 3.49 23.61 26.12
N ALA A 13 2.71 24.67 25.84
CA ALA A 13 2.51 25.16 24.49
C ALA A 13 3.83 25.66 23.86
N GLN A 14 4.65 26.42 24.57
CA GLN A 14 5.93 26.92 24.06
C GLN A 14 6.94 25.79 23.81
N THR A 15 7.01 24.81 24.71
CA THR A 15 7.88 23.65 24.53
C THR A 15 7.43 22.77 23.37
N LEU A 16 6.12 22.58 23.18
CA LEU A 16 5.58 21.85 22.03
C LEU A 16 5.83 22.58 20.71
N THR A 17 5.64 23.90 20.66
CA THR A 17 5.94 24.69 19.47
C THR A 17 7.43 24.64 19.14
N GLY A 18 8.30 24.76 20.14
CA GLY A 18 9.75 24.60 19.96
C GLY A 18 10.14 23.21 19.48
N LEU A 19 9.49 22.16 19.98
CA LEU A 19 9.73 20.78 19.56
C LEU A 19 9.26 20.54 18.11
N VAL A 20 8.10 21.07 17.71
CA VAL A 20 7.62 20.97 16.32
C VAL A 20 8.55 21.71 15.37
N ILE A 21 9.02 22.90 15.74
CA ILE A 21 10.00 23.64 14.94
C ILE A 21 11.31 22.86 14.86
N ALA A 22 11.77 22.26 15.97
CA ALA A 22 12.99 21.44 15.97
C ALA A 22 12.84 20.18 15.10
N LEU A 23 11.68 19.52 15.14
CA LEU A 23 11.37 18.34 14.33
C LEU A 23 11.26 18.68 12.84
N LEU A 24 10.62 19.80 12.50
CA LEU A 24 10.56 20.31 11.12
C LEU A 24 11.93 20.82 10.63
N ALA A 25 12.80 21.25 11.54
CA ALA A 25 14.16 21.66 11.26
C ALA A 25 15.15 20.49 11.20
N GLN A 26 14.75 19.25 11.49
CA GLN A 26 15.58 18.08 11.20
C GLN A 26 15.41 17.70 9.72
N PRO A 27 16.41 17.91 8.85
CA PRO A 27 16.33 17.52 7.46
C PRO A 27 16.65 16.02 7.33
N SER A 28 15.88 15.14 7.97
CA SER A 28 16.10 13.69 7.87
C SER A 28 15.70 13.11 6.50
N TRP A 29 15.09 13.93 5.64
CA TRP A 29 14.64 13.57 4.29
C TRP A 29 15.45 14.24 3.18
N ALA A 30 16.25 15.26 3.51
CA ALA A 30 17.08 15.93 2.53
C ALA A 30 18.41 15.19 2.45
N VAL A 31 18.50 14.25 1.52
CA VAL A 31 19.80 13.75 1.05
C VAL A 31 20.59 14.97 0.54
N PRO A 32 21.80 15.25 1.03
CA PRO A 32 22.64 16.28 0.45
C PRO A 32 22.87 15.92 -1.02
N GLN A 33 22.25 16.69 -1.92
CA GLN A 33 22.46 16.57 -3.37
C GLN A 33 23.80 17.25 -3.67
N GLU A 34 24.88 16.60 -3.24
CA GLU A 34 26.25 17.01 -3.52
C GLU A 34 26.60 16.70 -4.98
N GLY A 35 26.07 17.54 -5.86
CA GLY A 35 26.19 17.43 -7.30
C GLY A 35 24.83 17.58 -7.97
N THR A 36 24.81 18.14 -9.18
CA THR A 36 23.67 17.99 -10.08
C THR A 36 23.31 16.51 -10.12
N PRO A 37 22.07 16.09 -9.78
CA PRO A 37 21.71 14.70 -9.86
C PRO A 37 21.78 14.34 -11.34
N ASP A 38 22.80 13.58 -11.75
CA ASP A 38 22.81 13.01 -13.08
C ASP A 38 21.63 12.03 -13.12
N PRO A 39 20.55 12.33 -13.86
CA PRO A 39 19.49 11.38 -14.03
C PRO A 39 20.12 10.26 -14.86
N GLY A 40 20.43 9.13 -14.23
CA GLY A 40 20.95 7.96 -14.93
C GLY A 40 20.08 7.60 -16.14
N GLU A 41 20.62 6.81 -17.06
CA GLU A 41 19.89 6.45 -18.29
C GLU A 41 18.46 6.01 -17.98
N GLY A 42 17.49 6.69 -18.62
CA GLY A 42 16.08 6.43 -18.43
C GLY A 42 15.71 5.03 -18.92
N LEU A 43 14.63 4.47 -18.35
CA LEU A 43 14.13 3.19 -18.80
C LEU A 43 13.70 3.25 -20.26
N THR A 44 13.98 2.17 -20.99
CA THR A 44 13.44 2.00 -22.34
C THR A 44 11.91 1.93 -22.30
N ALA A 45 11.24 2.33 -23.39
CA ALA A 45 9.78 2.32 -23.46
C ALA A 45 9.17 0.94 -23.13
N PHE A 46 9.84 -0.13 -23.56
CA PHE A 46 9.42 -1.50 -23.28
C PHE A 46 9.53 -1.84 -21.78
N GLN A 47 10.64 -1.49 -21.13
CA GLN A 47 10.80 -1.70 -19.68
C GLN A 47 9.76 -0.92 -18.89
N THR A 48 9.44 0.31 -19.31
CA THR A 48 8.39 1.10 -18.66
C THR A 48 7.04 0.41 -18.74
N ILE A 49 6.66 -0.15 -19.90
CA ILE A 49 5.41 -0.92 -20.02
C ILE A 49 5.46 -2.17 -19.13
N LEU A 50 6.56 -2.91 -19.13
CA LEU A 50 6.68 -4.10 -18.30
C LEU A 50 6.56 -3.79 -16.80
N TYR A 51 7.26 -2.77 -16.31
CA TYR A 51 7.27 -2.48 -14.87
C TYR A 51 6.03 -1.73 -14.41
N PHE A 52 5.49 -0.80 -15.21
CA PHE A 52 4.39 0.04 -14.76
C PHE A 52 3.01 -0.44 -15.20
N LEU A 53 2.92 -1.32 -16.20
CA LEU A 53 1.65 -1.92 -16.62
C LEU A 53 1.61 -3.40 -16.32
N LEU A 54 2.63 -4.16 -16.74
CA LEU A 54 2.60 -5.61 -16.60
C LEU A 54 2.83 -6.07 -15.16
N ALA A 55 3.70 -5.43 -14.39
CA ALA A 55 3.93 -5.83 -13.00
C ALA A 55 2.69 -5.62 -12.10
N PRO A 56 1.99 -4.46 -12.12
CA PRO A 56 0.74 -4.31 -11.36
C PRO A 56 -0.36 -5.26 -11.83
N LEU A 57 -0.49 -5.45 -13.15
CA LEU A 57 -1.49 -6.36 -13.71
C LEU A 57 -1.19 -7.82 -13.38
N GLY A 58 0.07 -8.22 -13.44
CA GLY A 58 0.56 -9.55 -13.08
C GLY A 58 0.33 -9.84 -11.60
N LEU A 59 0.60 -8.86 -10.72
CA LEU A 59 0.30 -8.97 -9.30
C LEU A 59 -1.21 -9.15 -9.07
N PHE A 60 -2.04 -8.37 -9.76
CA PHE A 60 -3.50 -8.50 -9.68
C PHE A 60 -3.97 -9.89 -10.11
N LEU A 61 -3.52 -10.37 -11.26
CA LEU A 61 -3.85 -11.71 -11.78
C LEU A 61 -3.39 -12.81 -10.82
N ALA A 62 -2.19 -12.70 -10.26
CA ALA A 62 -1.69 -13.66 -9.28
C ALA A 62 -2.62 -13.74 -8.05
N ILE A 63 -3.05 -12.59 -7.52
CA ILE A 63 -4.00 -12.54 -6.39
C ILE A 63 -5.34 -13.17 -6.76
N VAL A 64 -5.88 -12.85 -7.95
CA VAL A 64 -7.15 -13.43 -8.43
C VAL A 64 -7.05 -14.95 -8.53
N VAL A 65 -5.97 -15.47 -9.12
CA VAL A 65 -5.75 -16.91 -9.28
C VAL A 65 -5.64 -17.59 -7.91
N VAL A 66 -4.86 -17.02 -6.99
CA VAL A 66 -4.73 -17.54 -5.62
C VAL A 66 -6.08 -17.53 -4.90
N GLY A 67 -6.82 -16.41 -4.98
CA GLY A 67 -8.14 -16.27 -4.37
C GLY A 67 -9.14 -17.28 -4.91
N TYR A 68 -9.17 -17.47 -6.23
CA TYR A 68 -10.00 -18.47 -6.89
C TYR A 68 -9.60 -19.90 -6.49
N ALA A 69 -8.30 -20.21 -6.44
CA ALA A 69 -7.82 -21.53 -6.06
C ALA A 69 -8.22 -21.90 -4.61
N ILE A 70 -8.19 -20.93 -3.69
CA ILE A 70 -8.59 -21.11 -2.30
C ILE A 70 -10.12 -21.26 -2.18
N HIS A 71 -10.89 -20.42 -2.87
CA HIS A 71 -12.36 -20.37 -2.74
C HIS A 71 -13.08 -21.22 -3.79
N ARG A 72 -12.35 -22.04 -4.55
CA ARG A 72 -12.92 -22.74 -5.71
C ARG A 72 -14.18 -23.49 -5.26
N PRO A 73 -15.37 -23.12 -5.78
CA PRO A 73 -16.58 -23.84 -5.43
C PRO A 73 -16.39 -25.27 -5.93
N ARG A 74 -16.52 -26.23 -5.01
CA ARG A 74 -16.47 -27.64 -5.36
C ARG A 74 -17.68 -27.90 -6.24
N GLU A 75 -17.45 -27.95 -7.55
CA GLU A 75 -18.45 -28.35 -8.53
C GLU A 75 -19.04 -29.66 -8.01
N ARG A 76 -20.29 -29.63 -7.55
CA ARG A 76 -21.00 -30.88 -7.30
C ARG A 76 -21.10 -31.50 -8.68
N ARG A 77 -20.32 -32.56 -8.92
CA ARG A 77 -20.62 -33.50 -10.01
C ARG A 77 -22.10 -33.82 -9.83
N SER A 78 -22.95 -33.27 -10.67
CA SER A 78 -24.26 -33.87 -10.87
C SER A 78 -23.92 -35.24 -11.42
N THR A 79 -24.02 -36.24 -10.54
CA THR A 79 -24.13 -37.62 -10.99
C THR A 79 -25.26 -37.58 -11.99
N SER A 80 -24.93 -37.73 -13.28
CA SER A 80 -25.88 -38.09 -14.32
C SER A 80 -26.36 -39.52 -14.02
N GLY A 81 -27.04 -39.65 -12.88
CA GLY A 81 -27.59 -40.87 -12.35
C GLY A 81 -28.97 -41.01 -12.95
N ASN A 82 -29.00 -41.60 -14.14
CA ASN A 82 -30.06 -42.45 -14.62
C ASN A 82 -31.50 -41.98 -14.26
N VAL A 83 -31.97 -40.91 -14.89
CA VAL A 83 -33.38 -40.46 -14.85
C VAL A 83 -34.29 -41.34 -15.74
N LEU A 84 -33.79 -42.49 -16.22
CA LEU A 84 -34.50 -43.37 -17.17
C LEU A 84 -35.11 -44.65 -16.56
N THR A 85 -35.08 -44.84 -15.25
CA THR A 85 -35.62 -46.05 -14.61
C THR A 85 -36.65 -45.72 -13.54
N GLU A 86 -37.76 -45.09 -13.92
CA GLU A 86 -39.01 -45.20 -13.15
C GLU A 86 -40.21 -44.99 -14.09
N ILE A 87 -40.63 -46.08 -14.76
CA ILE A 87 -41.97 -46.21 -15.32
C ILE A 87 -42.57 -47.43 -14.63
N LYS A 88 -43.54 -47.22 -13.75
CA LYS A 88 -44.41 -48.27 -13.21
C LYS A 88 -45.85 -47.77 -13.20
#